data_AF-Q6EXA7-F1
#
_entry.id   AF-Q6EXA7-F1
#
_cell.length_a   1.000
_cell.length_b   1.000
_cell.length_c   1.000
_cell.angle_alpha   90.00
_cell.angle_beta   90.00
_cell.angle_gamma   90.00
#
_symmetry.space_group_name_H-M   'P 1'
#
loop_
_entity.id
_entity.type
_entity.pdbx_description
1 polymer ?
#
loop_
_entity_poly.entity_id
_entity_poly.type
_entity_poly.pdbx_seq_one_letter_code
_entity_poly.pdbx_strand_id
1 'polypeptide(L)'
;MMGNQHAYKIDTAQGRFYAVCDSAIGYQSKVEAMTIVNEKGLIEKVIITKQGETPVFFERLTDQKYFDGFQGLAIKEPIYLGGAYGYSGYLGSIKTNNYIDRVTGSTVSSHAVAEAVNKGNSYLSGQFFNTQWANPYDLFQLSWKDMAMIAMFLIAFASAFIKKLVKIRLAFLLVSVVVLGFLVNQFVTGSLLLSAITLQIPRITNLKWYVLMAGSLGFIILLGKNLYCAWICPFGAVQEILNKAAGFKSLNISQKTIKILRLVAPTILWVALLLGTLLGDYGTLDYQPFGALFLFKSVWLMWLMLPIFLFMSLFISRFYCKFFCPVGFIYNLLNRWRNEEVRIWKQRVDRLKRKKKEEQETWSSHS
;
A
#
# COMPACT_ATOMS: atom_id res chain seq x y z
N MET A 1 16.72 -12.84 3.88
CA MET A 1 16.83 -14.27 3.53
C MET A 1 16.86 -14.35 2.02
N MET A 2 18.00 -14.78 1.46
CA MET A 2 18.16 -15.03 0.02
C MET A 2 17.35 -16.28 -0.31
N GLY A 3 16.25 -16.13 -1.04
CA GLY A 3 15.61 -17.28 -1.68
C GLY A 3 16.58 -17.83 -2.72
N ASN A 4 16.62 -19.16 -2.88
CA ASN A 4 17.40 -19.80 -3.94
C ASN A 4 17.02 -19.17 -5.29
N GLN A 5 17.85 -18.27 -5.80
CA GLN A 5 17.70 -17.70 -7.14
C GLN A 5 18.06 -18.80 -8.13
N HIS A 6 17.05 -19.38 -8.75
CA HIS A 6 17.24 -20.38 -9.79
C HIS A 6 17.64 -19.65 -11.07
N ALA A 7 18.93 -19.72 -11.42
CA ALA A 7 19.38 -19.40 -12.77
C ALA A 7 19.48 -20.68 -13.59
N TYR A 8 19.00 -20.61 -14.81
CA TYR A 8 19.03 -21.68 -15.79
C TYR A 8 20.01 -21.31 -16.88
N LYS A 9 20.79 -22.29 -17.33
CA LYS A 9 21.68 -22.18 -18.47
C LYS A 9 21.20 -23.15 -19.53
N ILE A 10 20.98 -22.65 -20.75
CA ILE A 10 20.47 -23.44 -21.87
C ILE A 10 21.42 -23.23 -23.05
N ASP A 11 22.00 -24.31 -23.54
CA ASP A 11 22.79 -24.32 -24.77
C ASP A 11 21.86 -24.75 -25.92
N THR A 12 21.72 -23.90 -26.94
CA THR A 12 20.88 -24.17 -28.13
C THR A 12 21.72 -24.13 -29.40
N ALA A 13 21.17 -24.57 -30.54
CA ALA A 13 21.82 -24.42 -31.84
C ALA A 13 22.08 -22.96 -32.25
N GLN A 14 21.37 -22.00 -31.64
CA GLN A 14 21.49 -20.56 -31.89
C GLN A 14 22.47 -19.86 -30.92
N GLY A 15 23.05 -20.60 -29.98
CA GLY A 15 23.97 -20.09 -28.97
C GLY A 15 23.52 -20.41 -27.54
N ARG A 16 24.28 -19.88 -26.57
CA ARG A 16 24.05 -20.07 -25.15
C ARG A 16 23.20 -18.95 -24.57
N PHE A 17 22.18 -19.35 -23.80
CA PHE A 17 21.29 -18.43 -23.09
C PHE A 17 21.27 -18.72 -21.60
N TYR A 18 21.06 -17.65 -20.83
CA TYR A 18 20.89 -17.69 -19.39
C TYR A 18 19.51 -17.12 -19.06
N ALA A 19 18.81 -17.76 -18.13
CA ALA A 19 17.52 -17.28 -17.65
C ALA A 19 17.54 -17.19 -16.12
N VAL A 20 16.91 -16.16 -15.56
CA VAL A 20 16.76 -15.99 -14.11
C VAL A 20 15.36 -15.47 -13.82
N CYS A 21 14.73 -16.00 -12.77
CA CYS A 21 13.49 -15.46 -12.24
C CYS A 21 13.78 -14.71 -10.94
N ASP A 22 13.32 -13.47 -10.85
CA ASP A 22 13.29 -12.74 -9.60
C ASP A 22 12.06 -11.83 -9.55
N SER A 23 11.91 -11.08 -8.47
CA SER A 23 10.66 -10.45 -8.10
C SER A 23 10.84 -9.22 -7.24
N ALA A 24 9.85 -8.34 -7.32
CA ALA A 24 9.71 -7.18 -6.47
C ALA A 24 8.25 -6.96 -6.10
N ILE A 25 7.99 -6.10 -5.13
CA ILE A 25 6.63 -5.78 -4.71
C ILE A 25 6.18 -4.54 -5.47
N GLY A 26 5.11 -4.69 -6.24
CA GLY A 26 4.46 -3.65 -7.02
C GLY A 26 3.44 -2.84 -6.21
N TYR A 27 2.47 -2.29 -6.92
CA TYR A 27 1.43 -1.45 -6.32
C TYR A 27 0.49 -2.26 -5.41
N GLN A 28 0.17 -3.50 -5.78
CA GLN A 28 -0.73 -4.39 -5.04
C GLN A 28 -0.09 -5.71 -4.62
N SER A 29 0.80 -6.26 -5.44
CA SER A 29 1.29 -7.62 -5.23
C SER A 29 2.75 -7.79 -5.66
N LYS A 30 3.28 -8.98 -5.39
CA LYS A 30 4.57 -9.41 -5.92
C LYS A 30 4.50 -9.58 -7.45
N VAL A 31 5.36 -8.87 -8.17
CA VAL A 31 5.59 -9.05 -9.61
C VAL A 31 6.86 -9.87 -9.78
N GLU A 32 6.76 -10.97 -10.51
CA GLU A 32 7.86 -11.87 -10.85
C GLU A 32 8.19 -11.75 -12.34
N ALA A 33 9.46 -11.50 -12.62
CA ALA A 33 10.00 -11.34 -13.96
C ALA A 33 11.10 -12.36 -14.21
N MET A 34 10.98 -13.08 -15.32
CA MET A 34 12.02 -13.89 -15.89
C MET A 34 12.79 -13.07 -16.93
N THR A 35 14.10 -12.98 -16.75
CA THR A 35 15.00 -12.30 -17.71
C THR A 35 15.81 -13.34 -18.45
N ILE A 36 15.76 -13.31 -19.79
CA ILE A 36 16.53 -14.16 -20.69
C ILE A 36 17.66 -13.32 -21.30
N VAL A 37 18.88 -13.83 -21.21
CA VAL A 37 20.12 -13.12 -21.56
C VAL A 37 20.96 -14.01 -22.48
N ASN A 38 21.56 -13.42 -23.50
CA ASN A 38 22.47 -14.13 -24.40
C ASN A 38 23.90 -14.25 -23.83
N GLU A 39 24.76 -14.98 -24.52
CA GLU A 39 26.18 -15.17 -24.16
C GLU A 39 27.02 -13.89 -24.10
N LYS A 40 26.57 -12.79 -24.71
CA LYS A 40 27.24 -11.49 -24.66
C LYS A 40 26.88 -10.69 -23.40
N GLY A 41 25.85 -11.12 -22.67
CA GLY A 41 25.32 -10.41 -21.50
C GLY A 41 24.32 -9.32 -21.87
N LEU A 42 23.63 -9.45 -23.01
CA LEU A 42 22.53 -8.57 -23.42
C LEU A 42 21.20 -9.28 -23.20
N ILE A 43 20.20 -8.54 -22.74
CA ILE A 43 18.85 -9.05 -22.53
C ILE A 43 18.19 -9.31 -23.88
N GLU A 44 17.70 -10.53 -24.08
CA GLU A 44 16.91 -10.91 -25.25
C GLU A 44 15.42 -10.68 -25.00
N LYS A 45 14.96 -11.02 -23.78
CA LYS A 45 13.54 -10.92 -23.44
C LYS A 45 13.32 -10.86 -21.93
N VAL A 46 12.34 -10.07 -21.53
CA VAL A 46 11.76 -10.08 -20.19
C VAL A 46 10.34 -10.63 -20.28
N ILE A 47 10.03 -11.65 -19.47
CA ILE A 47 8.72 -12.29 -19.43
C ILE A 47 8.21 -12.22 -18.00
N ILE A 48 6.98 -11.75 -17.82
CA ILE A 48 6.36 -11.73 -16.49
C ILE A 48 5.72 -13.09 -16.26
N THR A 49 6.22 -13.81 -15.25
CA THR A 49 5.77 -15.18 -14.92
C THR A 49 4.61 -15.17 -13.96
N LYS A 50 4.57 -14.19 -13.05
CA LYS A 50 3.50 -14.06 -12.05
C LYS A 50 3.29 -12.61 -11.66
N GLN A 51 2.04 -12.18 -11.60
CA GLN A 51 1.64 -10.87 -11.11
C GLN A 51 0.19 -10.91 -10.60
N GLY A 52 -0.15 -10.06 -9.64
CA GLY A 52 -1.52 -9.79 -9.18
C GLY A 52 -1.73 -8.28 -8.97
N GLU A 53 -1.19 -7.48 -9.88
CA GLU A 53 -1.37 -6.02 -9.91
C GLU A 53 -2.78 -5.67 -10.41
N THR A 54 -3.20 -4.41 -10.24
CA THR A 54 -4.49 -3.98 -10.79
C THR A 54 -4.43 -4.10 -12.32
N PRO A 55 -5.40 -4.79 -12.96
CA PRO A 55 -5.35 -5.04 -14.41
C PRO A 55 -5.10 -3.77 -15.22
N VAL A 56 -5.81 -2.68 -14.92
CA VAL A 56 -5.70 -1.38 -15.60
C VAL A 56 -4.29 -0.75 -15.54
N PHE A 57 -3.53 -1.00 -14.46
CA PHE A 57 -2.16 -0.47 -14.37
C PHE A 57 -1.17 -1.37 -15.11
N PHE A 58 -1.35 -2.68 -15.00
CA PHE A 58 -0.44 -3.68 -15.56
C PHE A 58 -0.61 -3.85 -17.07
N GLU A 59 -1.85 -3.88 -17.57
CA GLU A 59 -2.16 -3.90 -19.01
C GLU A 59 -1.49 -2.74 -19.74
N ARG A 60 -1.37 -1.57 -19.10
CA ARG A 60 -0.66 -0.43 -19.70
C ARG A 60 0.81 -0.70 -19.95
N LEU A 61 1.48 -1.49 -19.11
CA LEU A 61 2.88 -1.89 -19.36
C LEU A 61 2.95 -2.74 -20.63
N THR A 62 2.00 -3.67 -20.80
CA THR A 62 1.89 -4.50 -22.00
C THR A 62 1.56 -3.66 -23.24
N ASP A 63 0.54 -2.80 -23.16
CA ASP A 63 0.07 -1.97 -24.28
C ASP A 63 1.15 -1.00 -24.76
N GLN A 64 1.94 -0.45 -23.84
CA GLN A 64 3.05 0.46 -24.16
C GLN A 64 4.36 -0.28 -24.48
N LYS A 65 4.32 -1.61 -24.64
CA LYS A 65 5.50 -2.44 -24.96
C LYS A 65 6.66 -2.21 -23.99
N TYR A 66 6.34 -1.99 -22.72
CA TYR A 66 7.34 -1.68 -21.70
C TYR A 66 8.38 -2.79 -21.57
N PHE A 67 7.98 -4.06 -21.70
CA PHE A 67 8.91 -5.18 -21.58
C PHE A 67 9.91 -5.26 -22.74
N ASP A 68 9.53 -4.78 -23.93
CA ASP A 68 10.41 -4.74 -25.11
C ASP A 68 11.55 -3.72 -24.92
N GLY A 69 11.33 -2.69 -24.10
CA GLY A 69 12.35 -1.70 -23.76
C GLY A 69 13.55 -2.24 -22.99
N PHE A 70 13.46 -3.47 -22.46
CA PHE A 70 14.62 -4.14 -21.85
C PHE A 70 15.50 -4.85 -22.89
N GLN A 71 15.02 -5.09 -24.10
CA GLN A 71 15.76 -5.83 -25.12
C GLN A 71 17.02 -5.04 -25.52
N GLY A 72 18.17 -5.73 -25.54
CA GLY A 72 19.47 -5.15 -25.87
C GLY A 72 20.16 -4.42 -24.72
N LEU A 73 19.51 -4.26 -23.56
CA LEU A 73 20.16 -3.70 -22.37
C LEU A 73 21.20 -4.67 -21.80
N ALA A 74 22.28 -4.13 -21.24
CA ALA A 74 23.39 -4.90 -20.72
C ALA A 74 23.16 -5.29 -19.26
N ILE A 75 23.47 -6.54 -18.90
CA ILE A 75 23.38 -7.01 -17.51
C ILE A 75 24.67 -6.78 -16.69
N LYS A 76 25.73 -6.32 -17.35
CA LYS A 76 27.05 -6.03 -16.75
C LYS A 76 27.07 -4.69 -16.00
N GLU A 77 26.05 -3.88 -16.17
CA GLU A 77 25.82 -2.63 -15.43
C GLU A 77 24.34 -2.56 -15.02
N PRO A 78 23.97 -1.76 -14.01
CA PRO A 78 22.58 -1.63 -13.58
C PRO A 78 21.69 -0.98 -14.64
N ILE A 79 20.41 -1.35 -14.65
CA ILE A 79 19.39 -0.74 -15.52
C ILE A 79 18.61 0.30 -14.73
N TYR A 80 18.77 1.58 -15.08
CA TYR A 80 18.11 2.67 -14.39
C TYR A 80 16.69 2.92 -14.91
N LEU A 81 15.83 3.49 -14.06
CA LEU A 81 14.47 3.85 -14.40
C LEU A 81 14.37 5.35 -14.72
N GLY A 82 14.12 5.66 -15.99
CA GLY A 82 13.90 7.01 -16.50
C GLY A 82 12.57 7.60 -16.03
N GLY A 83 12.57 8.92 -15.76
CA GLY A 83 11.37 9.67 -15.38
C GLY A 83 10.77 9.37 -13.99
N ALA A 84 11.30 8.40 -13.23
CA ALA A 84 10.75 7.94 -11.95
C ALA A 84 11.33 8.67 -10.72
N TYR A 85 11.31 10.01 -10.71
CA TYR A 85 11.85 10.80 -9.60
C TYR A 85 11.24 10.40 -8.24
N GLY A 86 12.11 10.17 -7.25
CA GLY A 86 11.73 9.76 -5.89
C GLY A 86 11.46 8.26 -5.73
N TYR A 87 11.91 7.43 -6.67
CA TYR A 87 11.94 5.98 -6.54
C TYR A 87 13.40 5.50 -6.60
N SER A 88 13.72 4.41 -5.90
CA SER A 88 15.03 3.78 -6.01
C SER A 88 15.28 3.33 -7.46
N GLY A 89 16.55 3.27 -7.88
CA GLY A 89 16.88 2.99 -9.28
C GLY A 89 16.61 4.14 -10.26
N TYR A 90 16.17 5.32 -9.80
CA TYR A 90 15.95 6.48 -10.66
C TYR A 90 17.24 6.94 -11.36
N LEU A 91 17.14 7.19 -12.67
CA LEU A 91 18.26 7.61 -13.53
C LEU A 91 18.92 8.92 -13.09
N GLY A 92 18.13 9.93 -12.68
CA GLY A 92 18.66 11.21 -12.22
C GLY A 92 19.59 11.89 -13.23
N SER A 93 20.81 12.20 -12.80
CA SER A 93 21.88 12.80 -13.61
C SER A 93 22.90 11.78 -14.14
N ILE A 94 22.64 10.49 -13.95
CA ILE A 94 23.53 9.41 -14.37
C ILE A 94 23.50 9.32 -15.90
N LYS A 95 24.68 9.41 -16.52
CA LYS A 95 24.82 9.25 -17.98
C LYS A 95 25.10 7.78 -18.28
N THR A 96 24.07 7.05 -18.65
CA THR A 96 24.18 5.69 -19.19
C THR A 96 23.16 5.51 -20.31
N ASN A 97 23.42 4.57 -21.23
CA ASN A 97 22.44 4.10 -22.19
C ASN A 97 21.65 2.89 -21.66
N ASN A 98 22.01 2.40 -20.46
CA ASN A 98 21.38 1.25 -19.82
C ASN A 98 20.23 1.70 -18.92
N TYR A 99 19.16 2.21 -19.52
CA TYR A 99 17.99 2.67 -18.80
C TYR A 99 16.71 2.35 -19.57
N ILE A 100 15.60 2.36 -18.84
CA ILE A 100 14.26 2.22 -19.40
C ILE A 100 13.34 3.29 -18.82
N ASP A 101 12.51 3.91 -19.65
CA ASP A 101 11.55 4.92 -19.20
C ASP A 101 10.33 4.29 -18.52
N ARG A 102 9.91 4.87 -17.39
CA ARG A 102 8.68 4.43 -16.72
C ARG A 102 7.43 4.63 -17.59
N VAL A 103 6.42 3.80 -17.35
CA VAL A 103 5.08 4.00 -17.92
C VAL A 103 4.32 5.06 -17.11
N THR A 104 3.85 6.12 -17.77
CA THR A 104 3.13 7.20 -17.08
C THR A 104 1.79 6.74 -16.51
N GLY A 105 1.62 6.97 -15.22
CA GLY A 105 0.45 6.53 -14.46
C GLY A 105 0.44 5.04 -14.11
N SER A 106 1.54 4.33 -14.35
CA SER A 106 1.80 2.98 -13.82
C SER A 106 3.22 2.90 -13.22
N THR A 107 3.70 4.00 -12.63
CA THR A 107 5.09 4.15 -12.17
C THR A 107 5.51 3.11 -11.14
N VAL A 108 4.64 2.75 -10.19
CA VAL A 108 4.95 1.77 -9.15
C VAL A 108 5.12 0.37 -9.74
N SER A 109 4.24 -0.01 -10.68
CA SER A 109 4.35 -1.30 -11.39
C SER A 109 5.57 -1.34 -12.31
N SER A 110 5.89 -0.25 -13.03
CA SER A 110 7.15 -0.14 -13.80
C SER A 110 8.38 -0.27 -12.91
N HIS A 111 8.38 0.40 -11.75
CA HIS A 111 9.48 0.32 -10.80
C HIS A 111 9.67 -1.10 -10.27
N ALA A 112 8.59 -1.81 -9.91
CA ALA A 112 8.69 -3.18 -9.46
C ALA A 112 9.23 -4.15 -10.53
N VAL A 113 8.81 -3.99 -11.80
CA VAL A 113 9.37 -4.79 -12.90
C VAL A 113 10.87 -4.50 -13.07
N ALA A 114 11.26 -3.22 -13.11
CA ALA A 114 12.67 -2.85 -13.27
C ALA A 114 13.53 -3.31 -12.08
N GLU A 115 12.99 -3.25 -10.84
CA GLU A 115 13.63 -3.78 -9.64
C GLU A 115 13.81 -5.30 -9.72
N ALA A 116 12.78 -6.04 -10.13
CA ALA A 116 12.82 -7.49 -10.29
C ALA A 116 13.88 -7.91 -11.33
N VAL A 117 13.88 -7.25 -12.50
CA VAL A 117 14.86 -7.48 -13.56
C VAL A 117 16.28 -7.19 -13.08
N ASN A 118 16.51 -6.07 -12.39
CA ASN A 118 17.84 -5.73 -11.87
C ASN A 118 18.35 -6.74 -10.84
N LYS A 119 17.50 -7.26 -9.96
CA LYS A 119 17.93 -8.28 -8.99
C LYS A 119 18.36 -9.57 -9.68
N GLY A 120 17.56 -10.04 -10.64
CA GLY A 120 17.90 -11.21 -11.46
C GLY A 120 19.20 -10.99 -12.24
N ASN A 121 19.34 -9.83 -12.87
CA ASN A 121 20.54 -9.48 -13.64
C ASN A 121 21.79 -9.38 -12.78
N SER A 122 21.70 -8.79 -11.60
CA SER A 122 22.83 -8.71 -10.65
C SER A 122 23.35 -10.10 -10.29
N TYR A 123 22.44 -11.05 -10.07
CA TYR A 123 22.78 -12.45 -9.82
C TYR A 123 23.44 -13.12 -11.04
N LEU A 124 22.84 -13.02 -12.23
CA LEU A 124 23.41 -13.58 -13.46
C LEU A 124 24.78 -13.00 -13.79
N SER A 125 24.94 -11.69 -13.61
CA SER A 125 26.18 -10.96 -13.91
C SER A 125 27.34 -11.45 -13.02
N GLY A 126 27.07 -11.64 -11.74
CA GLY A 126 28.03 -12.19 -10.78
C GLY A 126 28.38 -13.65 -11.07
N GLN A 127 27.37 -14.47 -11.41
CA GLN A 127 27.56 -15.91 -11.54
C GLN A 127 28.16 -16.35 -12.88
N PHE A 128 27.81 -15.69 -13.99
CA PHE A 128 28.19 -16.14 -15.34
C PHE A 128 29.06 -15.15 -16.12
N PHE A 129 29.14 -13.89 -15.69
CA PHE A 129 29.87 -12.83 -16.40
C PHE A 129 30.96 -12.17 -15.55
N ASN A 130 31.27 -12.71 -14.36
CA ASN A 130 32.29 -12.22 -13.44
C ASN A 130 32.23 -10.70 -13.18
N THR A 131 31.02 -10.12 -13.22
CA THR A 131 30.83 -8.69 -13.03
C THR A 131 29.88 -8.48 -11.85
N GLN A 132 30.29 -7.65 -10.89
CA GLN A 132 29.45 -7.26 -9.76
C GLN A 132 29.25 -5.76 -9.75
N TRP A 133 28.01 -5.35 -9.49
CA TRP A 133 27.63 -3.95 -9.37
C TRP A 133 26.60 -3.79 -8.25
N ALA A 134 26.61 -2.63 -7.61
CA ALA A 134 25.65 -2.29 -6.57
C ALA A 134 24.28 -2.03 -7.20
N ASN A 135 23.23 -2.70 -6.71
CA ASN A 135 21.90 -2.54 -7.25
C ASN A 135 21.31 -1.19 -6.83
N PRO A 136 21.02 -0.26 -7.76
CA PRO A 136 20.55 1.08 -7.39
C PRO A 136 19.13 1.07 -6.81
N TYR A 137 18.40 -0.05 -6.93
CA TYR A 137 17.07 -0.22 -6.34
C TYR A 137 17.13 -0.54 -4.84
N ASP A 138 18.31 -0.89 -4.31
CA ASP A 138 18.57 -1.10 -2.88
C ASP A 138 18.92 0.20 -2.15
N LEU A 139 19.19 1.29 -2.88
CA LEU A 139 19.50 2.59 -2.31
C LEU A 139 18.22 3.29 -1.83
N PHE A 140 18.24 3.71 -0.57
CA PHE A 140 17.16 4.49 0.03
C PHE A 140 17.17 5.92 -0.52
N GLN A 141 16.01 6.39 -1.02
CA GLN A 141 15.83 7.76 -1.48
C GLN A 141 14.66 8.39 -0.75
N LEU A 142 14.89 9.55 -0.14
CA LEU A 142 13.84 10.33 0.51
C LEU A 142 13.32 11.40 -0.45
N SER A 143 12.07 11.27 -0.88
CA SER A 143 11.41 12.29 -1.69
C SER A 143 10.73 13.35 -0.80
N TRP A 144 10.54 14.56 -1.34
CA TRP A 144 9.71 15.57 -0.68
C TRP A 144 8.28 15.08 -0.44
N LYS A 145 7.78 14.18 -1.29
CA LYS A 145 6.47 13.52 -1.13
C LYS A 145 6.43 12.66 0.15
N ASP A 146 7.52 11.99 0.47
CA ASP A 146 7.61 11.15 1.66
C ASP A 146 7.67 12.02 2.92
N MET A 147 8.45 13.11 2.87
CA MET A 147 8.50 14.10 3.96
C MET A 147 7.12 14.71 4.21
N ALA A 148 6.40 15.09 3.16
CA ALA A 148 5.04 15.62 3.27
C ALA A 148 4.08 14.61 3.92
N MET A 149 4.15 13.34 3.51
CA MET A 149 3.34 12.29 4.13
C MET A 149 3.71 12.07 5.60
N ILE A 150 5.00 11.98 5.94
CA ILE A 150 5.46 11.82 7.33
C ILE A 150 4.95 12.98 8.19
N ALA A 151 5.11 14.22 7.73
CA ALA A 151 4.63 15.40 8.44
C ALA A 151 3.12 15.34 8.70
N MET A 152 2.33 14.91 7.72
CA MET A 152 0.89 14.70 7.90
C MET A 152 0.58 13.66 8.98
N PHE A 153 1.27 12.52 9.00
CA PHE A 153 1.09 11.50 10.04
C PHE A 153 1.49 12.01 11.43
N LEU A 154 2.57 12.80 11.54
CA LEU A 154 2.99 13.41 12.81
C LEU A 154 1.97 14.44 13.32
N ILE A 155 1.39 15.27 12.44
CA ILE A 155 0.33 16.22 12.82
C ILE A 155 -0.92 15.46 13.27
N ALA A 156 -1.30 14.40 12.56
CA ALA A 156 -2.42 13.56 12.96
C ALA A 156 -2.17 12.90 14.32
N PHE A 157 -0.95 12.43 14.59
CA PHE A 157 -0.56 11.91 15.90
C PHE A 157 -0.67 12.98 17.00
N ALA A 158 -0.11 14.18 16.77
CA ALA A 158 -0.17 15.30 17.70
C ALA A 158 -1.61 15.73 18.00
N SER A 159 -2.52 15.59 17.03
CA SER A 159 -3.96 15.87 17.22
C SER A 159 -4.62 15.04 18.31
N ALA A 160 -4.04 13.87 18.65
CA ALA A 160 -4.54 13.03 19.73
C ALA A 160 -4.35 13.66 21.12
N PHE A 161 -3.38 14.57 21.27
CA PHE A 161 -2.99 15.21 22.54
C PHE A 161 -3.35 16.70 22.57
N ILE A 162 -3.25 17.39 21.43
CA ILE A 162 -3.46 18.84 21.33
C ILE A 162 -4.87 19.15 20.81
N LYS A 163 -5.81 19.40 21.73
CA LYS A 163 -7.22 19.68 21.39
C LYS A 163 -7.40 20.88 20.43
N LYS A 164 -6.50 21.86 20.45
CA LYS A 164 -6.54 23.03 19.53
C LYS A 164 -6.46 22.60 18.06
N LEU A 165 -5.74 21.53 17.74
CA LEU A 165 -5.60 21.04 16.36
C LEU A 165 -6.94 20.58 15.78
N VAL A 166 -7.89 20.13 16.60
CA VAL A 166 -9.23 19.71 16.15
C VAL A 166 -9.98 20.84 15.44
N LYS A 167 -9.71 22.11 15.79
CA LYS A 167 -10.33 23.27 15.13
C LYS A 167 -9.88 23.43 13.67
N ILE A 168 -8.62 23.11 13.36
CA ILE A 168 -8.06 23.20 12.01
C ILE A 168 -8.25 21.92 11.20
N ARG A 169 -8.95 20.92 11.74
CA ARG A 169 -9.15 19.59 11.14
C ARG A 169 -9.70 19.67 9.71
N LEU A 170 -10.65 20.57 9.45
CA LEU A 170 -11.24 20.68 8.11
C LEU A 170 -10.20 21.14 7.07
N ALA A 171 -9.36 22.12 7.44
CA ALA A 171 -8.25 22.55 6.60
C ALA A 171 -7.23 21.40 6.39
N PHE A 172 -6.94 20.63 7.44
CA PHE A 172 -6.08 19.45 7.33
C PHE A 172 -6.65 18.39 6.37
N LEU A 173 -7.97 18.15 6.39
CA LEU A 173 -8.63 17.24 5.45
C LEU A 173 -8.50 17.74 4.00
N LEU A 174 -8.62 19.05 3.75
CA LEU A 174 -8.38 19.62 2.42
C LEU A 174 -6.94 19.39 1.95
N VAL A 175 -5.96 19.66 2.81
CA VAL A 175 -4.53 19.37 2.53
C VAL A 175 -4.34 17.88 2.25
N SER A 176 -5.02 17.01 3.00
CA SER A 176 -4.96 15.57 2.79
C SER A 176 -5.44 15.13 1.41
N VAL A 177 -6.52 15.73 0.90
CA VAL A 177 -7.04 15.46 -0.45
C VAL A 177 -5.98 15.83 -1.50
N VAL A 178 -5.31 16.97 -1.34
CA VAL A 178 -4.29 17.41 -2.32
C VAL A 178 -3.02 16.58 -2.21
N VAL A 179 -2.44 16.49 -1.01
CA VAL A 179 -1.13 15.86 -0.78
C VAL A 179 -1.22 14.34 -0.95
N LEU A 180 -2.09 13.66 -0.20
CA LEU A 180 -2.16 12.20 -0.30
C LEU A 180 -2.95 11.74 -1.50
N GLY A 181 -4.05 12.43 -1.80
CA GLY A 181 -4.90 12.15 -2.97
C GLY A 181 -4.14 12.32 -4.27
N PHE A 182 -3.77 13.55 -4.64
CA PHE A 182 -3.26 13.85 -5.99
C PHE A 182 -1.73 13.84 -6.13
N LEU A 183 -0.97 14.17 -5.07
CA LEU A 183 0.49 14.30 -5.17
C LEU A 183 1.23 12.98 -4.87
N VAL A 184 0.91 12.34 -3.74
CA VAL A 184 1.54 11.08 -3.30
C VAL A 184 0.91 9.88 -4.00
N ASN A 185 -0.42 9.86 -4.16
CA ASN A 185 -1.20 8.78 -4.78
C ASN A 185 -0.96 7.38 -4.16
N GLN A 186 -0.73 7.32 -2.84
CA GLN A 186 -0.60 6.06 -2.10
C GLN A 186 -1.57 6.08 -0.93
N PHE A 187 -2.34 5.02 -0.78
CA PHE A 187 -3.40 4.91 0.23
C PHE A 187 -3.27 3.59 0.99
N VAL A 188 -3.86 3.53 2.18
CA VAL A 188 -4.16 2.25 2.83
C VAL A 188 -5.30 1.58 2.09
N THR A 189 -5.01 0.44 1.47
CA THR A 189 -5.94 -0.42 0.76
C THR A 189 -6.06 -1.80 1.40
N GLY A 190 -7.06 -2.59 1.00
CA GLY A 190 -7.21 -3.99 1.42
C GLY A 190 -6.02 -4.84 0.99
N SER A 191 -5.48 -4.61 -0.20
CA SER A 191 -4.26 -5.26 -0.70
C SER A 191 -3.04 -4.94 0.15
N LEU A 192 -2.88 -3.69 0.60
CA LEU A 192 -1.81 -3.29 1.51
C LEU A 192 -1.88 -4.07 2.83
N LEU A 193 -3.08 -4.18 3.41
CA LEU A 193 -3.29 -4.96 4.64
C LEU A 193 -3.05 -6.45 4.42
N LEU A 194 -3.49 -6.99 3.29
CA LEU A 194 -3.27 -8.39 2.97
C LEU A 194 -1.78 -8.68 2.76
N SER A 195 -1.03 -7.80 2.10
CA SER A 195 0.42 -7.95 1.90
C SER A 195 1.15 -8.08 3.24
N ALA A 196 0.70 -7.36 4.27
CA ALA A 196 1.25 -7.48 5.61
C ALA A 196 0.88 -8.82 6.28
N ILE A 197 -0.34 -9.31 6.08
CA ILE A 197 -0.82 -10.61 6.61
C ILE A 197 -0.10 -11.78 5.92
N THR A 198 0.13 -11.71 4.61
CA THR A 198 0.82 -12.74 3.82
C THR A 198 2.34 -12.61 3.86
N LEU A 199 2.88 -11.72 4.69
CA LEU A 199 4.31 -11.45 4.85
C LEU A 199 5.03 -11.04 3.55
N GLN A 200 4.29 -10.47 2.60
CA GLN A 200 4.83 -9.86 1.39
C GLN A 200 5.26 -8.41 1.68
N ILE A 201 6.23 -8.27 2.58
CA ILE A 201 6.72 -6.95 3.03
C ILE A 201 7.75 -6.43 2.01
N PRO A 202 7.55 -5.21 1.46
CA PRO A 202 8.50 -4.62 0.52
C PRO A 202 9.83 -4.30 1.21
N ARG A 203 10.85 -3.98 0.41
CA ARG A 203 12.15 -3.51 0.97
C ARG A 203 11.99 -2.17 1.67
N ILE A 204 12.92 -1.88 2.59
CA ILE A 204 12.97 -0.62 3.36
C ILE A 204 13.00 0.64 2.47
N THR A 205 13.44 0.50 1.21
CA THR A 205 13.41 1.55 0.19
C THR A 205 11.99 2.02 -0.15
N ASN A 206 10.97 1.19 0.05
CA ASN A 206 9.56 1.55 -0.12
C ASN A 206 8.99 2.24 1.13
N LEU A 207 9.55 3.39 1.47
CA LEU A 207 9.21 4.15 2.69
C LEU A 207 7.69 4.40 2.82
N LYS A 208 7.00 4.63 1.69
CA LYS A 208 5.57 4.92 1.69
C LYS A 208 4.73 3.81 2.33
N TRP A 209 5.07 2.55 2.05
CA TRP A 209 4.40 1.39 2.61
C TRP A 209 4.53 1.39 4.14
N TYR A 210 5.74 1.63 4.67
CA TYR A 210 5.99 1.65 6.10
C TYR A 210 5.30 2.81 6.80
N VAL A 211 5.35 4.02 6.25
CA VAL A 211 4.68 5.17 6.87
C VAL A 211 3.17 4.96 6.91
N LEU A 212 2.57 4.43 5.85
CA LEU A 212 1.14 4.10 5.83
C LEU A 212 0.82 3.01 6.85
N MET A 213 1.54 1.89 6.86
CA MET A 213 1.26 0.76 7.76
C MET A 213 1.53 1.09 9.23
N ALA A 214 2.74 1.59 9.54
CA ALA A 214 3.12 1.95 10.90
C ALA A 214 2.28 3.11 11.43
N GLY A 215 1.99 4.12 10.61
CA GLY A 215 1.14 5.23 11.02
C GLY A 215 -0.29 4.77 11.28
N SER A 216 -0.91 4.07 10.32
CA SER A 216 -2.33 3.69 10.43
C SER A 216 -2.60 2.67 11.54
N LEU A 217 -1.86 1.57 11.60
CA LEU A 217 -2.00 0.55 12.63
C LEU A 217 -1.43 1.02 13.96
N GLY A 218 -0.31 1.76 13.95
CA GLY A 218 0.30 2.30 15.16
C GLY A 218 -0.63 3.23 15.91
N PHE A 219 -1.44 4.06 15.23
CA PHE A 219 -2.46 4.87 15.90
C PHE A 219 -3.50 4.03 16.65
N ILE A 220 -3.89 2.89 16.07
CA ILE A 220 -4.83 1.99 16.73
C ILE A 220 -4.13 1.37 17.93
N ILE A 221 -2.99 0.71 17.75
CA ILE A 221 -2.27 -0.02 18.80
C ILE A 221 -1.92 0.90 19.98
N LEU A 222 -1.29 2.06 19.70
CA LEU A 222 -0.79 2.98 20.71
C LEU A 222 -1.90 3.79 21.38
N LEU A 223 -2.83 4.35 20.60
CA LEU A 223 -3.78 5.35 21.09
C LEU A 223 -5.22 4.82 21.25
N GLY A 224 -5.56 3.69 20.63
CA GLY A 224 -6.94 3.23 20.51
C GLY A 224 -7.82 4.15 19.69
N LYS A 225 -7.23 4.77 18.66
CA LYS A 225 -7.93 5.71 17.79
C LYS A 225 -7.61 5.41 16.33
N ASN A 226 -8.66 5.32 15.51
CA ASN A 226 -8.52 5.26 14.06
C ASN A 226 -8.25 6.66 13.48
N LEU A 227 -7.04 7.18 13.72
CA LEU A 227 -6.65 8.51 13.24
C LEU A 227 -6.42 8.54 11.73
N TYR A 228 -6.03 7.43 11.10
CA TYR A 228 -5.86 7.37 9.64
C TYR A 228 -7.17 7.71 8.94
N CYS A 229 -8.25 6.95 9.20
CA CYS A 229 -9.53 7.24 8.58
C CYS A 229 -10.05 8.62 9.00
N ALA A 230 -9.83 9.04 10.25
CA ALA A 230 -10.32 10.30 10.76
C ALA A 230 -9.64 11.53 10.13
N TRP A 231 -8.31 11.56 10.00
CA TRP A 231 -7.54 12.76 9.64
C TRP A 231 -6.80 12.65 8.30
N ILE A 232 -6.40 11.44 7.89
CA ILE A 232 -5.40 11.24 6.83
C ILE A 232 -6.02 10.66 5.55
N CYS A 233 -7.09 9.89 5.64
CA CYS A 233 -7.67 9.25 4.46
C CYS A 233 -8.27 10.31 3.51
N PRO A 234 -7.72 10.49 2.28
CA PRO A 234 -8.19 11.53 1.37
C PRO A 234 -9.59 11.23 0.82
N PHE A 235 -9.93 9.96 0.61
CA PHE A 235 -11.28 9.58 0.17
C PHE A 235 -12.34 9.85 1.25
N GLY A 236 -11.98 9.64 2.53
CA GLY A 236 -12.84 10.00 3.66
C GLY A 236 -12.97 11.52 3.81
N ALA A 237 -11.89 12.25 3.54
CA ALA A 237 -11.87 13.71 3.53
C ALA A 237 -12.82 14.27 2.47
N VAL A 238 -12.76 13.80 1.21
CA VAL A 238 -13.67 14.24 0.14
C VAL A 238 -15.13 14.05 0.54
N GLN A 239 -15.51 12.88 1.05
CA GLN A 239 -16.90 12.62 1.46
C GLN A 239 -17.35 13.51 2.62
N GLU A 240 -16.47 13.81 3.58
CA GLU A 240 -16.80 14.70 4.70
C GLU A 240 -16.91 16.17 4.25
N ILE A 241 -16.01 16.62 3.38
CA ILE A 241 -16.03 17.97 2.81
C ILE A 241 -17.29 18.17 1.98
N LEU A 242 -17.63 17.21 1.11
CA LEU A 242 -18.86 17.23 0.31
C LEU A 242 -20.11 17.32 1.18
N ASN A 243 -20.21 16.50 2.23
CA ASN A 243 -21.33 16.56 3.17
C ASN A 243 -21.46 17.93 3.85
N LYS A 244 -20.33 18.50 4.31
CA LYS A 244 -20.29 19.81 4.96
C LYS A 244 -20.65 20.94 3.99
N ALA A 245 -20.15 20.87 2.75
CA ALA A 245 -20.43 21.85 1.71
C ALA A 245 -21.90 21.80 1.25
N ALA A 246 -22.50 20.62 1.22
CA ALA A 246 -23.89 20.44 0.84
C ALA A 246 -24.88 20.99 1.89
N GLY A 247 -24.48 21.06 3.16
CA GLY A 247 -25.31 21.62 4.24
C GLY A 247 -26.58 20.84 4.57
N PHE A 248 -26.79 19.67 3.97
CA PHE A 248 -27.98 18.85 4.22
C PHE A 248 -28.01 18.32 5.65
N LYS A 249 -29.20 18.35 6.26
CA LYS A 249 -29.43 17.68 7.54
C LYS A 249 -29.23 16.17 7.34
N SER A 250 -28.38 15.56 8.18
CA SER A 250 -28.12 14.12 8.12
C SER A 250 -29.44 13.36 8.11
N LEU A 251 -29.62 12.47 7.14
CA LEU A 251 -30.80 11.61 7.08
C LEU A 251 -30.89 10.78 8.36
N ASN A 252 -32.05 10.81 9.02
CA ASN A 252 -32.35 9.95 10.16
C ASN A 252 -32.67 8.53 9.65
N ILE A 253 -31.62 7.74 9.42
CA ILE A 253 -31.75 6.35 9.00
C ILE A 253 -32.15 5.50 10.20
N SER A 254 -33.07 4.56 9.99
CA SER A 254 -33.48 3.61 11.03
C SER A 254 -32.28 2.78 11.54
N GLN A 255 -32.27 2.46 12.83
CA GLN A 255 -31.22 1.62 13.43
C GLN A 255 -31.17 0.22 12.81
N LYS A 256 -32.32 -0.31 12.34
CA LYS A 256 -32.39 -1.59 11.63
C LYS A 256 -31.60 -1.55 10.32
N THR A 257 -31.84 -0.52 9.51
CA THR A 257 -31.12 -0.31 8.24
C THR A 257 -29.62 -0.13 8.49
N ILE A 258 -29.21 0.66 9.48
CA ILE A 258 -27.79 0.85 9.82
C ILE A 258 -27.13 -0.49 10.18
N LYS A 259 -27.80 -1.37 10.93
CA LYS A 259 -27.26 -2.70 11.28
C LYS A 259 -27.04 -3.56 10.03
N ILE A 260 -28.01 -3.62 9.13
CA ILE A 260 -27.91 -4.36 7.86
C ILE A 260 -26.77 -3.79 7.02
N LEU A 261 -26.71 -2.47 6.88
CA LEU A 261 -25.71 -1.82 6.03
C LEU A 261 -24.28 -1.97 6.57
N ARG A 262 -24.12 -2.15 7.89
CA ARG A 262 -22.82 -2.48 8.50
C ARG A 262 -22.34 -3.91 8.23
N LEU A 263 -23.22 -4.80 7.77
CA LEU A 263 -22.83 -6.15 7.33
C LEU A 263 -22.26 -6.15 5.91
N VAL A 264 -22.46 -5.08 5.14
CA VAL A 264 -22.00 -5.02 3.75
C VAL A 264 -20.47 -5.08 3.65
N ALA A 265 -19.73 -4.20 4.33
CA ALA A 265 -18.26 -4.23 4.32
C ALA A 265 -17.66 -5.60 4.71
N PRO A 266 -18.06 -6.26 5.82
CA PRO A 266 -17.53 -7.59 6.14
C PRO A 266 -17.95 -8.65 5.13
N THR A 267 -19.17 -8.59 4.57
CA THR A 267 -19.59 -9.53 3.52
C THR A 267 -18.74 -9.36 2.26
N ILE A 268 -18.52 -8.12 1.80
CA ILE A 268 -17.67 -7.89 0.62
C ILE A 268 -16.25 -8.36 0.91
N LEU A 269 -15.69 -8.05 2.09
CA LEU A 269 -14.36 -8.53 2.47
C LEU A 269 -14.27 -10.07 2.44
N TRP A 270 -15.27 -10.77 2.99
CA TRP A 270 -15.34 -12.23 2.99
C TRP A 270 -15.44 -12.82 1.58
N VAL A 271 -16.34 -12.31 0.75
CA VAL A 271 -16.52 -12.75 -0.64
C VAL A 271 -15.26 -12.50 -1.45
N ALA A 272 -14.65 -11.31 -1.27
CA ALA A 272 -13.42 -10.96 -1.95
C ALA A 272 -12.30 -11.92 -1.55
N LEU A 273 -12.13 -12.20 -0.25
CA LEU A 273 -11.12 -13.17 0.22
C LEU A 273 -11.35 -14.57 -0.37
N LEU A 274 -12.59 -15.05 -0.38
CA LEU A 274 -12.96 -16.35 -0.94
C LEU A 274 -12.63 -16.43 -2.44
N LEU A 275 -13.01 -15.41 -3.21
CA LEU A 275 -12.67 -15.32 -4.64
C LEU A 275 -11.17 -15.22 -4.87
N GLY A 276 -10.45 -14.40 -4.09
CA GLY A 276 -9.00 -14.26 -4.19
C GLY A 276 -8.27 -15.57 -3.90
N THR A 277 -8.74 -16.35 -2.93
CA THR A 277 -8.20 -17.69 -2.64
C THR A 277 -8.51 -18.70 -3.75
N LEU A 278 -9.71 -18.67 -4.32
CA LEU A 278 -10.12 -19.61 -5.37
C LEU A 278 -9.44 -19.34 -6.71
N LEU A 279 -9.29 -18.07 -7.06
CA LEU A 279 -8.69 -17.64 -8.33
C LEU A 279 -7.16 -17.51 -8.25
N GLY A 280 -6.59 -17.53 -7.04
CA GLY A 280 -5.18 -17.28 -6.81
C GLY A 280 -4.74 -15.84 -7.09
N ASP A 281 -5.70 -14.92 -7.32
CA ASP A 281 -5.46 -13.51 -7.60
C ASP A 281 -6.15 -12.62 -6.55
N TYR A 282 -5.32 -12.06 -5.67
CA TYR A 282 -5.74 -11.13 -4.63
C TYR A 282 -5.80 -9.67 -5.11
N GLY A 283 -5.43 -9.36 -6.35
CA GLY A 283 -5.60 -8.03 -6.96
C GLY A 283 -7.07 -7.64 -7.10
N THR A 284 -7.96 -8.64 -7.23
CA THR A 284 -9.43 -8.49 -7.23
C THR A 284 -10.00 -7.94 -5.91
N LEU A 285 -9.23 -7.93 -4.82
CA LEU A 285 -9.66 -7.45 -3.51
C LEU A 285 -9.75 -5.93 -3.41
N ASP A 286 -9.12 -5.19 -4.33
CA ASP A 286 -9.05 -3.74 -4.23
C ASP A 286 -10.27 -3.07 -4.89
N TYR A 287 -11.45 -3.35 -4.35
CA TYR A 287 -12.71 -2.73 -4.79
C TYR A 287 -12.88 -1.28 -4.28
N GLN A 288 -11.77 -0.56 -4.11
CA GLN A 288 -11.76 0.78 -3.55
C GLN A 288 -11.80 1.82 -4.67
N PRO A 289 -12.77 2.76 -4.68
CA PRO A 289 -12.91 3.76 -5.74
C PRO A 289 -11.85 4.88 -5.64
N PHE A 290 -10.72 4.63 -4.97
CA PHE A 290 -9.66 5.61 -4.76
C PHE A 290 -8.91 5.90 -6.06
N GLY A 291 -8.62 4.86 -6.84
CA GLY A 291 -7.99 5.00 -8.16
C GLY A 291 -8.88 5.76 -9.16
N ALA A 292 -10.19 5.50 -9.13
CA ALA A 292 -11.15 6.23 -9.96
C ALA A 292 -11.14 7.74 -9.64
N LEU A 293 -11.11 8.11 -8.36
CA LEU A 293 -11.20 9.51 -7.94
C LEU A 293 -9.88 10.29 -8.10
N PHE A 294 -8.75 9.72 -7.70
CA PHE A 294 -7.47 10.45 -7.60
C PHE A 294 -6.53 10.19 -8.77
N LEU A 295 -6.52 8.96 -9.28
CA LEU A 295 -5.66 8.56 -10.39
C LEU A 295 -6.38 8.66 -11.76
N PHE A 296 -7.68 8.97 -11.74
CA PHE A 296 -8.58 8.96 -12.90
C PHE A 296 -8.47 7.66 -13.70
N LYS A 297 -8.21 6.54 -13.01
CA LYS A 297 -7.91 5.24 -13.60
C LYS A 297 -8.47 4.14 -12.73
N SER A 298 -9.43 3.41 -13.28
CA SER A 298 -10.07 2.29 -12.60
C SER A 298 -10.91 1.47 -13.58
N VAL A 299 -11.29 0.26 -13.17
CA VAL A 299 -12.26 -0.56 -13.88
C VAL A 299 -13.63 0.13 -13.97
N TRP A 300 -14.42 -0.18 -15.00
CA TRP A 300 -15.72 0.46 -15.28
C TRP A 300 -16.67 0.45 -14.07
N LEU A 301 -16.66 -0.64 -13.29
CA LEU A 301 -17.50 -0.78 -12.10
C LEU A 301 -17.20 0.30 -11.05
N MET A 302 -15.93 0.67 -10.86
CA MET A 302 -15.55 1.72 -9.91
C MET A 302 -16.00 3.11 -10.37
N TRP A 303 -15.98 3.35 -11.68
CA TRP A 303 -16.51 4.58 -12.27
C TRP A 303 -18.01 4.72 -12.06
N LEU A 304 -18.75 3.61 -12.05
CA LEU A 304 -20.17 3.60 -11.73
C LEU A 304 -20.41 3.80 -10.22
N MET A 305 -19.64 3.12 -9.37
CA MET A 305 -19.83 3.18 -7.92
C MET A 305 -19.41 4.52 -7.30
N LEU A 306 -18.36 5.17 -7.84
CA LEU A 306 -17.83 6.43 -7.32
C LEU A 306 -18.91 7.54 -7.21
N PRO A 307 -19.63 7.93 -8.28
CA PRO A 307 -20.64 8.99 -8.19
C PRO A 307 -21.78 8.62 -7.23
N ILE A 308 -22.18 7.34 -7.17
CA ILE A 308 -23.20 6.86 -6.23
C ILE A 308 -22.74 7.10 -4.79
N PHE A 309 -21.50 6.73 -4.45
CA PHE A 309 -20.97 6.92 -3.12
C PHE A 309 -20.75 8.38 -2.75
N LEU A 310 -20.30 9.22 -3.70
CA LEU A 310 -20.15 10.65 -3.48
C LEU A 310 -21.51 11.34 -3.29
N PHE A 311 -22.51 10.98 -4.09
CA PHE A 311 -23.88 11.47 -3.98
C PHE A 311 -24.50 11.09 -2.63
N MET A 312 -24.41 9.82 -2.22
CA MET A 312 -24.91 9.39 -0.92
C MET A 312 -24.16 10.05 0.25
N SER A 313 -22.91 10.46 0.03
CA SER A 313 -22.13 11.18 1.03
C SER A 313 -22.64 12.59 1.28
N LEU A 314 -23.40 13.19 0.37
CA LEU A 314 -24.05 14.49 0.59
C LEU A 314 -25.05 14.40 1.76
N PHE A 315 -25.72 13.26 1.91
CA PHE A 315 -26.73 13.04 2.96
C PHE A 315 -26.17 12.35 4.21
N ILE A 316 -25.17 11.47 4.02
CA ILE A 316 -24.59 10.67 5.10
C ILE A 316 -23.08 10.86 5.05
N SER A 317 -22.54 11.66 5.98
CA SER A 317 -21.09 11.88 6.06
C SER A 317 -20.32 10.55 6.06
N ARG A 318 -19.37 10.45 5.12
CA ARG A 318 -18.47 9.30 4.93
C ARG A 318 -19.22 7.98 4.69
N PHE A 319 -20.24 8.00 3.82
CA PHE A 319 -21.11 6.87 3.52
C PHE A 319 -20.32 5.59 3.15
N TYR A 320 -19.42 5.68 2.16
CA TYR A 320 -18.60 4.54 1.73
C TYR A 320 -17.72 4.03 2.86
N CYS A 321 -17.04 4.94 3.58
CA CYS A 321 -16.13 4.56 4.66
C CYS A 321 -16.86 3.89 5.84
N LYS A 322 -18.15 4.16 6.03
CA LYS A 322 -18.96 3.60 7.13
C LYS A 322 -19.51 2.22 6.81
N PHE A 323 -19.83 1.94 5.54
CA PHE A 323 -20.62 0.75 5.17
C PHE A 323 -19.96 -0.18 4.15
N PHE A 324 -19.08 0.33 3.28
CA PHE A 324 -18.53 -0.43 2.16
C PHE A 324 -17.01 -0.59 2.24
N CYS A 325 -16.29 0.30 2.93
CA CYS A 325 -14.83 0.26 2.96
C CYS A 325 -14.29 -0.91 3.81
N PRO A 326 -13.51 -1.86 3.22
CA PRO A 326 -12.97 -3.01 3.95
C PRO A 326 -11.94 -2.57 5.00
N VAL A 327 -11.06 -1.64 4.64
CA VAL A 327 -10.06 -1.04 5.55
C VAL A 327 -10.73 -0.38 6.74
N GLY A 328 -11.81 0.38 6.48
CA GLY A 328 -12.59 1.04 7.54
C GLY A 328 -13.21 0.04 8.50
N PHE A 329 -13.72 -1.08 8.00
CA PHE A 329 -14.23 -2.18 8.82
C PHE A 329 -13.13 -2.81 9.68
N ILE A 330 -12.02 -3.24 9.07
CA ILE A 330 -10.88 -3.86 9.77
C ILE A 330 -10.36 -2.94 10.87
N TYR A 331 -10.15 -1.66 10.58
CA TYR A 331 -9.62 -0.71 11.56
C TYR A 331 -10.59 -0.43 12.71
N ASN A 332 -11.89 -0.38 12.43
CA ASN A 332 -12.89 -0.25 13.48
C ASN A 332 -12.95 -1.52 14.35
N LEU A 333 -12.78 -2.70 13.77
CA LEU A 333 -12.71 -3.97 14.50
C LEU A 333 -11.48 -4.02 15.41
N LEU A 334 -10.28 -3.80 14.85
CA LEU A 334 -9.01 -3.74 15.60
C LEU A 334 -9.08 -2.72 16.73
N ASN A 335 -9.65 -1.55 16.47
CA ASN A 335 -9.79 -0.52 17.48
C ASN A 335 -10.72 -0.94 18.63
N ARG A 336 -11.83 -1.63 18.33
CA ARG A 336 -12.73 -2.15 19.37
C ARG A 336 -12.05 -3.21 20.22
N TRP A 337 -11.42 -4.21 19.59
CA TRP A 337 -10.71 -5.28 20.29
C TRP A 337 -9.64 -4.73 21.23
N ARG A 338 -8.76 -3.86 20.72
CA ARG A 338 -7.73 -3.23 21.54
C ARG A 338 -8.30 -2.41 22.71
N ASN A 339 -9.38 -1.67 22.50
CA ASN A 339 -10.02 -0.89 23.56
C ASN A 339 -10.67 -1.80 24.63
N GLU A 340 -11.25 -2.91 24.21
CA GLU A 340 -11.85 -3.91 25.08
C GLU A 340 -10.80 -4.63 25.93
N GLU A 341 -9.70 -5.08 25.31
CA GLU A 341 -8.57 -5.68 26.02
C GLU A 341 -7.96 -4.74 27.06
N VAL A 342 -7.71 -3.48 26.67
CA VAL A 342 -7.19 -2.46 27.61
C VAL A 342 -8.16 -2.22 28.77
N ARG A 343 -9.47 -2.23 28.50
CA ARG A 343 -10.51 -2.08 29.54
C ARG A 343 -10.48 -3.27 30.52
N ILE A 344 -10.43 -4.49 30.01
CA ILE A 344 -10.37 -5.72 30.82
C ILE A 344 -9.09 -5.73 31.66
N TRP A 345 -7.95 -5.36 31.06
CA TRP A 345 -6.66 -5.32 31.75
C TRP A 345 -6.66 -4.27 32.89
N LYS A 346 -7.19 -3.07 32.65
CA LYS A 346 -7.35 -2.04 33.70
C LYS A 346 -8.23 -2.54 34.85
N GLN A 347 -9.38 -3.16 34.54
CA GLN A 347 -10.26 -3.73 35.57
C GLN A 347 -9.56 -4.83 36.39
N ARG A 348 -8.68 -5.63 35.78
CA ARG A 348 -7.88 -6.64 36.49
C ARG A 348 -6.84 -5.98 37.41
N VAL A 349 -6.12 -4.98 36.93
CA VAL A 349 -5.13 -4.23 37.71
C VAL A 349 -5.80 -3.51 38.90
N ASP A 350 -6.94 -2.87 38.68
CA ASP A 350 -7.66 -2.15 39.74
C ASP A 350 -8.19 -3.12 40.81
N ARG A 351 -8.65 -4.32 40.43
CA ARG A 351 -9.02 -5.37 41.39
C ARG A 351 -7.84 -5.85 42.23
N LEU A 352 -6.67 -6.05 41.62
CA LEU A 352 -5.46 -6.46 42.34
C LEU A 352 -4.99 -5.37 43.31
N LYS A 353 -5.07 -4.10 42.91
CA LYS A 353 -4.76 -2.96 43.80
C LYS A 353 -5.71 -2.89 44.99
N ARG A 354 -7.02 -3.12 44.78
CA ARG A 354 -8.01 -3.16 45.87
C ARG A 354 -7.74 -4.29 46.86
N LYS A 355 -7.52 -5.52 46.38
CA LYS A 355 -7.16 -6.66 47.24
C LYS A 355 -5.92 -6.40 48.08
N LYS A 356 -4.85 -5.86 47.47
CA LYS A 356 -3.62 -5.52 48.20
C LYS A 356 -3.84 -4.45 49.27
N LYS A 357 -4.75 -3.50 49.02
CA LYS A 357 -5.13 -2.47 50.00
C LYS A 357 -5.93 -3.06 51.17
N GLU A 358 -6.89 -3.93 50.88
CA GLU A 358 -7.67 -4.67 51.90
C GLU A 358 -6.77 -5.57 52.76
N GLU A 359 -5.78 -6.24 52.16
CA GLU A 359 -4.75 -6.98 52.88
C GLU A 359 -3.90 -6.05 53.76
N GLN A 360 -3.51 -4.86 53.31
CA GLN A 360 -2.74 -3.95 54.17
C GLN A 360 -3.54 -3.40 55.36
N GLU A 361 -4.82 -3.09 55.16
CA GLU A 361 -5.72 -2.58 56.22
C GLU A 361 -6.02 -3.65 57.28
N THR A 362 -6.13 -4.92 56.89
CA THR A 362 -6.32 -6.04 57.83
C THR A 362 -5.07 -6.29 58.69
N TRP A 363 -3.86 -6.16 58.13
CA TRP A 363 -2.64 -6.31 58.92
C TRP A 363 -2.39 -5.15 59.90
N SER A 364 -2.75 -3.91 59.54
CA SER A 364 -2.60 -2.75 60.44
C SER A 364 -3.60 -2.68 61.59
N SER A 365 -4.69 -3.47 61.54
CA SER A 365 -5.69 -3.54 62.63
C SER A 365 -5.40 -4.64 63.64
N HIS A 366 -4.43 -5.52 63.36
CA HIS A 366 -4.00 -6.62 64.23
C HIS A 366 -2.64 -6.37 64.91
N SER A 367 -2.03 -5.22 64.63
CA SER A 367 -0.83 -4.65 65.29
C SER A 367 -1.25 -3.45 66.14
#